data_AF-A0A3P7E882-F1
#
_entry.id   AF-A0A3P7E882-F1
#
_cell.length_a   1.000
_cell.length_b   1.000
_cell.length_c   1.000
_cell.angle_alpha   90.00
_cell.angle_beta   90.00
_cell.angle_gamma   90.00
#
_symmetry.space_group_name_H-M   'P 1'
#
loop_
_entity.id
_entity.type
_entity.pdbx_description
1 polymer ?
#
loop_
_entity_poly.entity_id
_entity_poly.type
_entity_poly.pdbx_seq_one_letter_code
_entity_poly.pdbx_strand_id
1 'polypeptide(L)'
;MRIPFDWEVDPYSDANWCFQLQTLRYLMVYLSAHKSTGKTEYLWSMMEWFEDWWGWARERPSSNAWSDMATGIRAEKIYHLATQMKRAKIKLPAWFVEMIMEHVRVIRTKGFVRLNHNHGLFAVHGLRCLAEHLGPGLRATVIGNCDAMIEELIINQFDENYVHKEHSPHYHHLVLRSLIKWKKTGLYDHVQILDEYIRGAKIISGYLYLPDGREVPFGDTDNNKYRLSEVELPVSEDNIFWCESGYAVYKNYDSYLCVTNNYHSLAHKHWDNLSFIYGVAGHDILVDPGG
;
A
#
# COMPACT_ATOMS: atom_id res chain seq x y z
N MET A 1 -17.86 17.41 -7.12
CA MET A 1 -17.03 18.26 -6.24
C MET A 1 -16.98 19.66 -6.84
N ARG A 2 -16.89 20.72 -6.03
CA ARG A 2 -16.73 22.11 -6.47
C ARG A 2 -15.51 22.72 -5.77
N ILE A 3 -14.80 23.61 -6.46
CA ILE A 3 -13.69 24.41 -5.92
C ILE A 3 -14.25 25.77 -5.41
N PRO A 4 -13.85 26.26 -4.23
CA PRO A 4 -12.98 25.57 -3.26
C PRO A 4 -13.69 24.38 -2.60
N PHE A 5 -12.96 23.29 -2.37
CA PHE A 5 -13.50 22.09 -1.72
C PHE A 5 -13.21 22.09 -0.22
N ASP A 6 -14.13 21.54 0.57
CA ASP A 6 -13.90 21.29 1.99
C ASP A 6 -13.09 20.00 2.18
N TRP A 7 -11.77 20.17 2.28
CA TRP A 7 -10.83 19.07 2.46
C TRP A 7 -10.85 18.45 3.88
N GLU A 8 -11.62 19.02 4.81
CA GLU A 8 -11.83 18.49 6.17
C GLU A 8 -13.22 17.87 6.35
N VAL A 9 -14.02 17.81 5.29
CA VAL A 9 -15.37 17.23 5.36
C VAL A 9 -15.29 15.82 5.93
N ASP A 10 -16.16 15.50 6.89
CA ASP A 10 -16.26 14.17 7.48
C ASP A 10 -17.74 13.78 7.61
N PRO A 11 -18.37 13.39 6.48
CA PRO A 11 -19.80 13.16 6.44
C PRO A 11 -20.22 11.88 7.19
N TYR A 12 -19.27 11.01 7.51
CA TYR A 12 -19.52 9.71 8.12
C TYR A 12 -18.91 9.54 9.52
N SER A 13 -18.22 10.57 10.04
CA SER A 13 -17.43 10.47 11.28
C SER A 13 -16.43 9.30 11.21
N ASP A 14 -15.77 9.16 10.05
CA ASP A 14 -14.95 8.00 9.69
C ASP A 14 -13.52 8.45 9.35
N ALA A 15 -12.58 8.02 10.20
CA ALA A 15 -11.17 8.31 10.04
C ALA A 15 -10.56 7.71 8.75
N ASN A 16 -11.00 6.51 8.34
CA ASN A 16 -10.59 5.92 7.07
C ASN A 16 -11.16 6.73 5.89
N TRP A 17 -12.40 7.22 5.98
CA TRP A 17 -12.94 8.10 4.95
C TRP A 17 -12.10 9.37 4.79
N CYS A 18 -11.77 10.03 5.90
CA CYS A 18 -10.89 11.21 5.92
C CYS A 18 -9.51 10.89 5.34
N PHE A 19 -8.93 9.75 5.71
CA PHE A 19 -7.66 9.28 5.16
C PHE A 19 -7.73 9.07 3.63
N GLN A 20 -8.78 8.41 3.13
CA GLN A 20 -8.95 8.17 1.69
C GLN A 20 -9.10 9.48 0.92
N LEU A 21 -9.86 10.44 1.46
CA LEU A 21 -9.99 11.78 0.89
C LEU A 21 -8.62 12.43 0.71
N GLN A 22 -7.78 12.36 1.74
CA GLN A 22 -6.45 12.98 1.75
C GLN A 22 -5.44 12.26 0.85
N THR A 23 -5.73 11.07 0.32
CA THR A 23 -4.79 10.40 -0.61
C THR A 23 -4.84 10.94 -2.04
N LEU A 24 -5.90 11.68 -2.40
CA LEU A 24 -6.18 12.19 -3.76
C LEU A 24 -6.12 11.12 -4.88
N ARG A 25 -6.12 9.82 -4.53
CA ARG A 25 -5.94 8.72 -5.50
C ARG A 25 -7.10 8.62 -6.50
N TYR A 26 -8.29 9.07 -6.13
CA TYR A 26 -9.46 9.11 -6.99
C TYR A 26 -9.31 10.10 -8.15
N LEU A 27 -8.43 11.11 -8.04
CA LEU A 27 -8.10 12.02 -9.15
C LEU A 27 -7.35 11.30 -10.29
N MET A 28 -6.90 10.06 -10.09
CA MET A 28 -6.32 9.24 -11.17
C MET A 28 -7.30 8.95 -12.31
N VAL A 29 -8.61 9.19 -12.12
CA VAL A 29 -9.60 9.13 -13.22
C VAL A 29 -9.24 10.09 -14.36
N TYR A 30 -8.76 11.30 -14.05
CA TYR A 30 -8.32 12.28 -15.05
C TYR A 30 -7.08 11.79 -15.80
N LEU A 31 -6.13 11.21 -15.07
CA LEU A 31 -4.93 10.63 -15.67
C LEU A 31 -5.28 9.46 -16.60
N SER A 32 -6.25 8.63 -16.21
CA SER A 32 -6.76 7.54 -17.05
C SER A 32 -7.41 8.09 -18.32
N ALA A 33 -8.28 9.09 -18.19
CA ALA A 33 -8.92 9.75 -19.33
C ALA A 33 -7.90 10.38 -20.29
N HIS A 34 -6.85 11.03 -19.76
CA HIS A 34 -5.74 11.54 -20.56
C HIS A 34 -5.05 10.41 -21.35
N LYS A 35 -4.70 9.29 -20.70
CA LYS A 35 -4.04 8.15 -21.36
C LYS A 35 -4.90 7.52 -22.46
N SER A 36 -6.21 7.45 -22.26
CA SER A 36 -7.14 6.85 -23.23
C SER A 36 -7.46 7.76 -24.41
N THR A 37 -7.43 9.09 -24.23
CA THR A 37 -7.89 10.05 -25.25
C THR A 37 -6.77 10.91 -25.85
N GLY A 38 -5.63 11.01 -25.18
CA GLY A 38 -4.54 11.93 -25.51
C GLY A 38 -4.82 13.41 -25.17
N LYS A 39 -6.02 13.75 -24.68
CA LYS A 39 -6.40 15.15 -24.44
C LYS A 39 -5.75 15.71 -23.18
N THR A 40 -5.13 16.89 -23.28
CA THR A 40 -4.44 17.56 -22.17
C THR A 40 -5.39 18.25 -21.19
N GLU A 41 -6.65 18.50 -21.58
CA GLU A 41 -7.68 19.09 -20.71
C GLU A 41 -7.87 18.31 -19.40
N TYR A 42 -7.71 16.99 -19.42
CA TYR A 42 -7.77 16.16 -18.23
C TYR A 42 -6.58 16.37 -17.29
N LEU A 43 -5.37 16.64 -17.82
CA LEU A 43 -4.22 16.98 -16.99
C LEU A 43 -4.43 18.32 -16.28
N TRP A 44 -5.00 19.30 -16.98
CA TRP A 44 -5.37 20.60 -16.39
C TRP A 44 -6.45 20.46 -15.34
N SER A 45 -7.51 19.69 -15.60
CA SER A 45 -8.57 19.42 -14.62
C SER A 45 -7.99 18.78 -13.36
N MET A 46 -7.10 17.80 -13.51
CA MET A 46 -6.40 17.20 -12.38
C MET A 46 -5.55 18.23 -11.62
N MET A 47 -4.85 19.10 -12.35
CA MET A 47 -4.01 20.15 -11.77
C MET A 47 -4.79 21.15 -10.91
N GLU A 48 -5.98 21.57 -11.35
CA GLU A 48 -6.86 22.47 -10.59
C GLU A 48 -7.24 21.87 -9.21
N TRP A 49 -7.50 20.56 -9.15
CA TRP A 49 -7.76 19.88 -7.86
C TRP A 49 -6.53 19.82 -6.95
N PHE A 50 -5.34 19.61 -7.52
CA PHE A 50 -4.09 19.68 -6.74
C PHE A 50 -3.80 21.10 -6.27
N GLU A 51 -4.13 22.12 -7.06
CA GLU A 51 -3.99 23.53 -6.69
C GLU A 51 -4.89 23.88 -5.51
N ASP A 52 -6.16 23.48 -5.57
CA ASP A 52 -7.13 23.70 -4.49
C ASP A 52 -6.70 23.00 -3.19
N TRP A 53 -6.33 21.71 -3.28
CA TRP A 53 -5.81 20.97 -2.11
C TRP A 53 -4.54 21.62 -1.56
N TRP A 54 -3.60 22.04 -2.41
CA TRP A 54 -2.34 22.65 -1.97
C TRP A 54 -2.58 23.99 -1.29
N GLY A 55 -3.48 24.82 -1.83
CA GLY A 55 -3.90 26.07 -1.22
C GLY A 55 -4.39 25.86 0.21
N TRP A 56 -5.32 24.91 0.39
CA TRP A 56 -5.84 24.54 1.71
C TRP A 56 -4.76 23.94 2.63
N ALA A 57 -4.02 22.93 2.19
CA ALA A 57 -3.08 22.17 3.02
C ALA A 57 -1.89 23.03 3.51
N ARG A 58 -1.52 24.06 2.73
CA ARG A 58 -0.47 25.02 3.10
C ARG A 58 -0.95 26.00 4.18
N GLU A 59 -2.22 26.41 4.12
CA GLU A 59 -2.81 27.33 5.10
C GLU A 59 -3.24 26.61 6.38
N ARG A 60 -3.66 25.35 6.28
CA ARG A 60 -4.20 24.55 7.38
C ARG A 60 -3.51 23.18 7.45
N PRO A 61 -2.23 23.13 7.83
CA PRO A 61 -1.54 21.86 8.00
C PRO A 61 -2.20 21.06 9.13
N SER A 62 -2.84 19.95 8.78
CA SER A 62 -3.48 19.03 9.73
C SER A 62 -2.82 17.66 9.73
N SER A 63 -3.02 16.90 10.81
CA SER A 63 -2.56 15.51 10.91
C SER A 63 -3.16 14.63 9.81
N ASN A 64 -4.41 14.88 9.43
CA ASN A 64 -5.08 14.15 8.34
C ASN A 64 -4.41 14.46 7.00
N ALA A 65 -4.16 15.75 6.71
CA ALA A 65 -3.48 16.19 5.48
C ALA A 65 -2.10 15.54 5.35
N TRP A 66 -1.33 15.52 6.45
CA TRP A 66 0.05 15.06 6.46
C TRP A 66 0.23 13.71 7.17
N SER A 67 -0.76 12.82 7.13
CA SER A 67 -0.59 11.44 7.60
C SER A 67 0.42 10.71 6.70
N ASP A 68 1.19 9.81 7.28
CA ASP A 68 2.33 9.14 6.64
C ASP A 68 1.96 8.44 5.32
N MET A 69 1.01 7.51 5.38
CA MET A 69 0.58 6.75 4.21
C MET A 69 -0.13 7.64 3.18
N ALA A 70 -0.97 8.61 3.60
CA ALA A 70 -1.68 9.48 2.67
C ALA A 70 -0.70 10.39 1.92
N THR A 71 0.29 10.93 2.63
CA THR A 71 1.36 11.75 2.06
C THR A 71 2.17 10.96 1.04
N GLY A 72 2.52 9.71 1.34
CA GLY A 72 3.17 8.81 0.40
C GLY A 72 2.35 8.52 -0.85
N ILE A 73 1.08 8.17 -0.68
CA ILE A 73 0.18 7.87 -1.80
C ILE A 73 -0.05 9.11 -2.67
N ARG A 74 -0.26 10.29 -2.08
CA ARG A 74 -0.32 11.56 -2.83
C ARG A 74 0.98 11.84 -3.56
N ALA A 75 2.14 11.61 -2.95
CA ALA A 75 3.42 11.83 -3.59
C ALA A 75 3.60 10.98 -4.87
N GLU A 76 3.16 9.72 -4.87
CA GLU A 76 3.07 8.89 -6.10
C GLU A 76 2.16 9.55 -7.15
N LYS A 77 1.03 10.15 -6.73
CA LYS A 77 0.06 10.78 -7.65
C LYS A 77 0.60 12.07 -8.25
N ILE A 78 1.28 12.87 -7.43
CA ILE A 78 2.01 14.07 -7.85
C ILE A 78 3.08 13.71 -8.89
N TYR A 79 3.86 12.65 -8.62
CA TYR A 79 4.85 12.12 -9.58
C TYR A 79 4.22 11.77 -10.93
N HIS A 80 3.06 11.08 -10.93
CA HIS A 80 2.40 10.71 -12.17
C HIS A 80 1.93 11.92 -12.97
N LEU A 81 1.32 12.92 -12.31
CA LEU A 81 0.90 14.16 -12.96
C LEU A 81 2.10 14.92 -13.53
N ALA A 82 3.15 15.15 -12.72
CA ALA A 82 4.37 15.81 -13.15
C ALA A 82 5.01 15.14 -14.38
N THR A 83 5.04 13.80 -14.38
CA THR A 83 5.57 13.02 -15.50
C THR A 83 4.77 13.22 -16.77
N GLN A 84 3.42 13.21 -16.71
CA GLN A 84 2.61 13.44 -17.91
C GLN A 84 2.67 14.89 -18.39
N MET A 85 2.67 15.87 -17.49
CA MET A 85 2.83 17.29 -17.85
C MET A 85 4.15 17.51 -18.60
N LYS A 86 5.26 16.95 -18.09
CA LYS A 86 6.57 17.01 -18.77
C LYS A 86 6.54 16.33 -20.14
N ARG A 87 5.91 15.16 -20.27
CA ARG A 87 5.75 14.47 -21.56
C ARG A 87 4.93 15.29 -22.56
N ALA A 88 3.88 15.95 -22.09
CA ALA A 88 3.06 16.88 -22.87
C ALA A 88 3.75 18.23 -23.14
N LYS A 89 5.02 18.40 -22.71
CA LYS A 89 5.79 19.65 -22.81
C LYS A 89 5.13 20.84 -22.11
N ILE A 90 4.36 20.58 -21.06
CA ILE A 90 3.73 21.61 -20.24
C ILE A 90 4.65 21.92 -19.06
N LYS A 91 4.96 23.20 -18.87
CA LYS A 91 5.77 23.67 -17.74
C LYS A 91 4.97 23.57 -16.45
N LEU A 92 5.57 23.00 -15.40
CA LEU A 92 4.96 22.96 -14.07
C LEU A 92 4.91 24.36 -13.47
N PRO A 93 3.78 24.79 -12.87
CA PRO A 93 3.68 26.06 -12.19
C PRO A 93 4.50 26.05 -10.88
N ALA A 94 4.89 27.24 -10.41
CA ALA A 94 5.75 27.38 -9.23
C ALA A 94 5.16 26.71 -7.98
N TRP A 95 3.86 26.90 -7.74
CA TRP A 95 3.17 26.28 -6.61
C TRP A 95 3.23 24.74 -6.65
N PHE A 96 3.26 24.14 -7.84
CA PHE A 96 3.32 22.67 -7.97
C PHE A 96 4.72 22.17 -7.62
N VAL A 97 5.76 22.94 -7.99
CA VAL A 97 7.14 22.65 -7.58
C VAL A 97 7.29 22.83 -6.07
N GLU A 98 6.70 23.87 -5.47
CA GLU A 98 6.64 24.05 -4.02
C GLU A 98 5.98 22.86 -3.33
N MET A 99 4.83 22.39 -3.83
CA MET A 99 4.13 21.23 -3.30
C MET A 99 5.00 19.96 -3.34
N ILE A 100 5.74 19.72 -4.44
CA ILE A 100 6.70 18.60 -4.52
C ILE A 100 7.76 18.74 -3.42
N MET A 101 8.36 19.92 -3.29
CA MET A 101 9.42 20.17 -2.31
C MET A 101 8.92 20.03 -0.88
N GLU A 102 7.68 20.41 -0.60
CA GLU A 102 7.07 20.23 0.72
C GLU A 102 6.83 18.76 1.05
N HIS A 103 6.33 17.95 0.11
CA HIS A 103 6.21 16.50 0.32
C HIS A 103 7.58 15.85 0.57
N VAL A 104 8.61 16.26 -0.19
CA VAL A 104 9.99 15.80 0.04
C VAL A 104 10.49 16.18 1.43
N ARG A 105 10.20 17.41 1.88
CA ARG A 105 10.58 17.89 3.23
C ARG A 105 9.87 17.11 4.33
N VAL A 106 8.55 16.94 4.22
CA VAL A 106 7.71 16.28 5.22
C VAL A 106 8.10 14.81 5.36
N ILE A 107 8.18 14.05 4.26
CA ILE A 107 8.51 12.62 4.33
C ILE A 107 9.91 12.38 4.91
N ARG A 108 10.85 13.31 4.67
CA ARG A 108 12.22 13.24 5.22
C ARG A 108 12.34 13.73 6.66
N THR A 109 11.26 14.21 7.28
CA THR A 109 11.28 14.63 8.68
C THR A 109 11.52 13.39 9.57
N LYS A 110 12.44 13.50 10.52
CA LYS A 110 12.78 12.40 11.44
C LYS A 110 11.52 11.91 12.15
N GLY A 111 11.27 10.60 12.09
CA GLY A 111 10.11 9.96 12.72
C GLY A 111 8.81 10.03 11.92
N PHE A 112 8.81 10.65 10.73
CA PHE A 112 7.63 10.66 9.86
C PHE A 112 7.36 9.27 9.26
N VAL A 113 8.39 8.63 8.70
CA VAL A 113 8.29 7.27 8.16
C VAL A 113 8.28 6.27 9.31
N ARG A 114 7.18 5.51 9.45
CA ARG A 114 7.04 4.42 10.41
C ARG A 114 7.70 3.15 9.86
N LEU A 115 8.94 2.88 10.28
CA LEU A 115 9.76 1.76 9.78
C LEU A 115 9.26 0.36 10.17
N ASN A 116 8.25 0.26 11.04
CA ASN A 116 7.66 -0.99 11.52
C ASN A 116 6.18 -1.14 11.13
N HIS A 117 5.71 -0.37 10.14
CA HIS A 117 4.31 -0.38 9.70
C HIS A 117 4.24 -0.21 8.18
N ASN A 118 3.21 -0.79 7.55
CA ASN A 118 3.02 -0.78 6.11
C ASN A 118 2.96 0.65 5.54
N HIS A 119 2.53 1.63 6.34
CA HIS A 119 2.48 3.04 5.98
C HIS A 119 3.86 3.55 5.54
N GLY A 120 4.93 3.07 6.19
CA GLY A 120 6.30 3.43 5.86
C GLY A 120 6.67 3.07 4.42
N LEU A 121 6.24 1.91 3.93
CA LEU A 121 6.45 1.50 2.53
C LEU A 121 5.83 2.50 1.55
N PHE A 122 4.58 2.92 1.78
CA PHE A 122 3.91 3.88 0.92
C PHE A 122 4.55 5.27 0.97
N ALA A 123 4.96 5.72 2.17
CA ALA A 123 5.67 6.98 2.35
C ALA A 123 7.01 6.99 1.58
N VAL A 124 7.82 5.96 1.75
CA VAL A 124 9.12 5.83 1.06
C VAL A 124 8.94 5.68 -0.45
N HIS A 125 7.95 4.91 -0.91
CA HIS A 125 7.67 4.80 -2.33
C HIS A 125 7.28 6.14 -2.96
N GLY A 126 6.40 6.90 -2.29
CA GLY A 126 6.03 8.25 -2.71
C GLY A 126 7.24 9.18 -2.84
N LEU A 127 8.12 9.18 -1.83
CA LEU A 127 9.36 9.97 -1.86
C LEU A 127 10.29 9.53 -3.00
N ARG A 128 10.46 8.22 -3.20
CA ARG A 128 11.28 7.66 -4.28
C ARG A 128 10.78 8.08 -5.66
N CYS A 129 9.46 8.13 -5.86
CA CYS A 129 8.84 8.64 -7.08
C CYS A 129 9.13 10.13 -7.28
N LEU A 130 8.97 10.96 -6.24
CA LEU A 130 9.24 12.40 -6.34
C LEU A 130 10.71 12.71 -6.63
N ALA A 131 11.64 11.85 -6.23
CA ALA A 131 13.06 12.01 -6.50
C ALA A 131 13.37 12.18 -8.01
N GLU A 132 12.55 11.62 -8.90
CA GLU A 132 12.72 11.74 -10.36
C GLU A 132 12.46 13.16 -10.90
N HIS A 133 11.85 14.04 -10.10
CA HIS A 133 11.61 15.44 -10.46
C HIS A 133 12.52 16.41 -9.70
N LEU A 134 13.51 15.92 -8.94
CA LEU A 134 14.44 16.74 -8.18
C LEU A 134 15.70 17.08 -8.99
N GLY A 135 16.34 18.19 -8.63
CA GLY A 135 17.67 18.54 -9.15
C GLY A 135 18.74 17.51 -8.76
N PRO A 136 19.82 17.38 -9.54
CA PRO A 136 20.77 16.27 -9.43
C PRO A 136 21.38 16.10 -8.04
N GLY A 137 21.70 17.21 -7.35
CA GLY A 137 22.28 17.16 -6.00
C GLY A 137 21.34 16.53 -4.97
N LEU A 138 20.05 16.91 -4.97
CA LEU A 138 19.08 16.35 -4.02
C LEU A 138 18.61 14.96 -4.45
N ARG A 139 18.49 14.72 -5.77
CA ARG A 139 18.02 13.45 -6.33
C ARG A 139 18.86 12.27 -5.84
N ALA A 140 20.19 12.35 -5.95
CA ALA A 140 21.06 11.24 -5.56
C ALA A 140 20.93 10.88 -4.07
N THR A 141 20.93 11.89 -3.19
CA THR A 141 20.77 11.68 -1.75
C THR A 141 19.39 11.12 -1.40
N VAL A 142 18.33 11.61 -2.03
CA VAL A 142 16.97 11.12 -1.75
C VAL A 142 16.80 9.68 -2.22
N ILE A 143 17.32 9.32 -3.39
CA ILE A 143 17.27 7.94 -3.90
C ILE A 143 18.01 7.00 -2.95
N GLY A 144 19.27 7.29 -2.61
CA GLY A 144 20.05 6.44 -1.70
C GLY A 144 19.38 6.24 -0.33
N ASN A 145 18.77 7.29 0.21
CA ASN A 145 18.00 7.17 1.46
C ASN A 145 16.74 6.31 1.29
N CYS A 146 16.02 6.46 0.18
CA CYS A 146 14.83 5.64 -0.09
C CYS A 146 15.17 4.17 -0.24
N ASP A 147 16.31 3.86 -0.86
CA ASP A 147 16.77 2.49 -1.08
C ASP A 147 17.14 1.82 0.25
N ALA A 148 17.89 2.52 1.11
CA ALA A 148 18.17 2.01 2.45
C ALA A 148 16.89 1.82 3.28
N MET A 149 15.96 2.78 3.23
CA MET A 149 14.70 2.68 3.99
C MET A 149 13.78 1.59 3.46
N ILE A 150 13.69 1.36 2.14
CA ILE A 150 12.82 0.30 1.61
C ILE A 150 13.37 -1.08 1.97
N GLU A 151 14.68 -1.25 2.00
CA GLU A 151 15.31 -2.50 2.46
C GLU A 151 14.98 -2.77 3.94
N GLU A 152 15.18 -1.77 4.80
CA GLU A 152 14.85 -1.86 6.22
C GLU A 152 13.36 -2.17 6.44
N LEU A 153 12.47 -1.48 5.72
CA LEU A 153 11.03 -1.71 5.81
C LEU A 153 10.66 -3.15 5.42
N ILE A 154 11.17 -3.67 4.30
CA ILE A 154 10.88 -5.04 3.86
C ILE A 154 11.32 -6.04 4.94
N ILE A 155 12.53 -5.90 5.48
CA ILE A 155 13.05 -6.78 6.54
C ILE A 155 12.20 -6.67 7.82
N ASN A 156 11.80 -5.46 8.20
CA ASN A 156 11.02 -5.26 9.42
C ASN A 156 9.59 -5.81 9.29
N GLN A 157 8.99 -5.71 8.11
CA GLN A 157 7.57 -6.02 7.90
C GLN A 157 7.25 -7.47 7.64
N PHE A 158 8.23 -8.28 7.24
CA PHE A 158 8.05 -9.70 6.99
C PHE A 158 8.85 -10.51 8.01
N ASP A 159 8.34 -11.67 8.42
CA ASP A 159 9.12 -12.62 9.23
C ASP A 159 10.10 -13.42 8.37
N GLU A 160 10.86 -14.28 9.03
CA GLU A 160 11.80 -15.22 8.40
C GLU A 160 11.14 -16.22 7.43
N ASN A 161 9.82 -16.40 7.52
CA ASN A 161 9.02 -17.21 6.61
C ASN A 161 8.35 -16.36 5.52
N TYR A 162 8.68 -15.07 5.38
CA TYR A 162 8.09 -14.13 4.43
C TYR A 162 6.60 -13.84 4.66
N VAL A 163 6.12 -13.99 5.90
CA VAL A 163 4.77 -13.61 6.32
C VAL A 163 4.78 -12.16 6.79
N HIS A 164 3.91 -11.34 6.22
CA HIS A 164 3.71 -9.97 6.68
C HIS A 164 3.20 -9.92 8.14
N LYS A 165 3.83 -9.10 8.99
CA LYS A 165 3.70 -9.10 10.45
C LYS A 165 2.50 -8.32 11.02
N GLU A 166 1.59 -7.83 10.19
CA GLU A 166 0.38 -7.11 10.64
C GLU A 166 -0.84 -8.03 10.79
N HIS A 167 -0.64 -9.33 11.04
CA HIS A 167 -1.70 -10.26 11.47
C HIS A 167 -2.96 -10.34 10.60
N SER A 168 -2.87 -9.90 9.35
CA SER A 168 -3.99 -9.90 8.42
C SER A 168 -3.52 -10.41 7.06
N PRO A 169 -4.09 -11.52 6.56
CA PRO A 169 -3.92 -11.96 5.19
C PRO A 169 -4.23 -10.87 4.17
N HIS A 170 -5.24 -10.01 4.41
CA HIS A 170 -5.51 -8.88 3.53
C HIS A 170 -4.30 -7.94 3.40
N TYR A 171 -3.69 -7.57 4.52
CA TYR A 171 -2.52 -6.69 4.53
C TYR A 171 -1.26 -7.37 3.97
N HIS A 172 -1.11 -8.69 4.14
CA HIS A 172 -0.10 -9.46 3.42
C HIS A 172 -0.24 -9.26 1.91
N HIS A 173 -1.44 -9.50 1.37
CA HIS A 173 -1.67 -9.37 -0.07
C HIS A 173 -1.62 -7.92 -0.57
N LEU A 174 -2.05 -6.94 0.25
CA LEU A 174 -1.93 -5.52 -0.07
C LEU A 174 -0.47 -5.11 -0.26
N VAL A 175 0.40 -5.48 0.68
CA VAL A 175 1.84 -5.19 0.58
C VAL A 175 2.45 -5.94 -0.59
N LEU A 176 2.17 -7.24 -0.75
CA LEU A 176 2.69 -8.02 -1.87
C LEU A 176 2.31 -7.42 -3.23
N ARG A 177 1.04 -7.05 -3.44
CA ARG A 177 0.59 -6.36 -4.66
C ARG A 177 1.35 -5.07 -4.90
N SER A 178 1.59 -4.31 -3.84
CA SER A 178 2.29 -3.04 -3.91
C SER A 178 3.73 -3.25 -4.32
N LEU A 179 4.45 -4.17 -3.67
CA LEU A 179 5.83 -4.54 -4.03
C LEU A 179 5.95 -5.03 -5.47
N ILE A 180 5.05 -5.91 -5.93
CA ILE A 180 5.02 -6.38 -7.32
C ILE A 180 4.82 -5.21 -8.30
N LYS A 181 3.89 -4.30 -8.00
CA LYS A 181 3.64 -3.11 -8.83
C LYS A 181 4.86 -2.19 -8.86
N TRP A 182 5.51 -1.99 -7.72
CA TRP A 182 6.67 -1.12 -7.59
C TRP A 182 7.90 -1.70 -8.28
N LYS A 183 8.13 -3.01 -8.20
CA LYS A 183 9.19 -3.69 -8.95
C LYS A 183 9.05 -3.45 -10.46
N LYS A 184 7.82 -3.51 -10.99
CA LYS A 184 7.54 -3.23 -12.43
C LYS A 184 7.86 -1.81 -12.87
N THR A 185 8.07 -0.87 -11.95
CA THR A 185 8.48 0.50 -12.31
C THR A 185 9.95 0.62 -12.68
N GLY A 186 10.78 -0.37 -12.33
CA GLY A 186 12.24 -0.32 -12.45
C GLY A 186 12.93 0.59 -11.43
N LEU A 187 12.18 1.26 -10.53
CA LEU A 187 12.76 2.17 -9.53
C LEU A 187 13.60 1.45 -8.47
N TYR A 188 13.43 0.14 -8.34
CA TYR A 188 14.04 -0.73 -7.31
C TYR A 188 14.79 -1.91 -7.93
N ASP A 189 15.27 -1.80 -9.18
CA ASP A 189 15.98 -2.91 -9.83
C ASP A 189 17.30 -3.28 -9.16
N HIS A 190 17.87 -2.36 -8.39
CA HIS A 190 19.08 -2.56 -7.60
C HIS A 190 18.82 -3.06 -6.16
N VAL A 191 17.56 -3.08 -5.70
CA VAL A 191 17.21 -3.55 -4.35
C VAL A 191 17.06 -5.08 -4.40
N GLN A 192 18.14 -5.80 -4.13
CA GLN A 192 18.24 -7.24 -4.39
C GLN A 192 17.25 -8.07 -3.57
N ILE A 193 17.01 -7.69 -2.30
CA ILE A 193 16.10 -8.45 -1.42
C ILE A 193 14.65 -8.42 -1.91
N LEU A 194 14.28 -7.45 -2.75
CA LEU A 194 12.88 -7.28 -3.18
C LEU A 194 12.37 -8.51 -3.94
N ASP A 195 13.20 -9.11 -4.79
CA ASP A 195 12.81 -10.30 -5.57
C ASP A 195 12.64 -11.53 -4.67
N GLU A 196 13.51 -11.69 -3.68
CA GLU A 196 13.44 -12.75 -2.67
C GLU A 196 12.13 -12.66 -1.87
N TYR A 197 11.83 -11.50 -1.29
CA TYR A 197 10.64 -11.31 -0.46
C TYR A 197 9.35 -11.39 -1.27
N ILE A 198 9.31 -10.87 -2.51
CA ILE A 198 8.15 -11.03 -3.40
C ILE A 198 7.89 -12.52 -3.65
N ARG A 199 8.93 -13.30 -3.94
CA ARG A 199 8.80 -14.73 -4.21
C ARG A 199 8.32 -15.47 -2.96
N GLY A 200 8.99 -15.27 -1.82
CA GLY A 200 8.61 -15.88 -0.55
C GLY A 200 7.16 -15.57 -0.18
N ALA A 201 6.75 -14.30 -0.24
CA ALA A 201 5.39 -13.89 0.05
C ALA A 201 4.35 -14.51 -0.91
N LYS A 202 4.67 -14.73 -2.19
CA LYS A 202 3.77 -15.44 -3.12
C LYS A 202 3.59 -16.92 -2.77
N ILE A 203 4.64 -17.56 -2.27
CA ILE A 203 4.56 -18.94 -1.78
C ILE A 203 3.65 -18.97 -0.53
N ILE A 204 3.87 -18.05 0.41
CA ILE A 204 3.05 -17.91 1.63
C ILE A 204 1.59 -17.58 1.34
N SER A 205 1.33 -16.72 0.35
CA SER A 205 -0.04 -16.41 -0.10
C SER A 205 -0.80 -17.69 -0.48
N GLY A 206 -0.09 -18.69 -0.99
CA GLY A 206 -0.61 -20.02 -1.23
C GLY A 206 -1.25 -20.65 0.01
N TYR A 207 -0.81 -20.36 1.23
CA TYR A 207 -1.41 -20.85 2.49
C TYR A 207 -2.45 -19.88 3.08
N LEU A 208 -2.33 -18.59 2.78
CA LEU A 208 -3.22 -17.54 3.29
C LEU A 208 -4.52 -17.38 2.48
N TYR A 209 -4.71 -18.19 1.44
CA TYR A 209 -5.98 -18.41 0.77
C TYR A 209 -6.59 -19.76 1.15
N LEU A 210 -7.91 -19.80 1.34
CA LEU A 210 -8.72 -21.02 1.47
C LEU A 210 -8.79 -21.77 0.13
N PRO A 211 -9.22 -23.06 0.13
CA PRO A 211 -9.29 -23.85 -1.10
C PRO A 211 -10.19 -23.27 -2.20
N ASP A 212 -11.26 -22.56 -1.82
CA ASP A 212 -12.14 -21.86 -2.76
C ASP A 212 -11.60 -20.49 -3.22
N GLY A 213 -10.40 -20.12 -2.74
CA GLY A 213 -9.68 -18.94 -3.13
C GLY A 213 -9.96 -17.69 -2.30
N ARG A 214 -10.81 -17.76 -1.28
CA ARG A 214 -11.03 -16.66 -0.32
C ARG A 214 -9.82 -16.44 0.58
N GLU A 215 -9.56 -15.22 1.03
CA GLU A 215 -8.55 -14.94 2.06
C GLU A 215 -8.92 -15.65 3.37
N VAL A 216 -7.92 -16.13 4.12
CA VAL A 216 -8.13 -16.58 5.50
C VAL A 216 -8.57 -15.36 6.33
N PRO A 217 -9.78 -15.35 6.93
CA PRO A 217 -10.38 -14.16 7.51
C PRO A 217 -9.91 -13.87 8.94
N PHE A 218 -8.59 -13.84 9.17
CA PHE A 218 -8.01 -13.45 10.46
C PHE A 218 -7.63 -11.96 10.48
N GLY A 219 -7.82 -11.32 11.64
CA GLY A 219 -7.58 -9.90 11.82
C GLY A 219 -8.48 -9.04 10.92
N ASP A 220 -8.02 -7.83 10.58
CA ASP A 220 -8.73 -6.97 9.63
C ASP A 220 -8.56 -7.51 8.19
N THR A 221 -9.35 -8.52 7.83
CA THR A 221 -9.30 -9.17 6.50
C THR A 221 -10.65 -9.15 5.80
N ASP A 222 -10.68 -8.52 4.61
CA ASP A 222 -11.88 -8.30 3.78
C ASP A 222 -12.43 -9.55 3.06
N ASN A 223 -11.85 -10.74 3.27
CA ASN A 223 -12.28 -12.00 2.64
C ASN A 223 -12.28 -11.97 1.10
N ASN A 224 -11.29 -11.32 0.48
CA ASN A 224 -11.22 -11.22 -0.99
C ASN A 224 -10.91 -12.57 -1.65
N LYS A 225 -11.22 -12.68 -2.95
CA LYS A 225 -10.73 -13.79 -3.77
C LYS A 225 -9.31 -13.54 -4.27
N TYR A 226 -8.51 -14.60 -4.35
CA TYR A 226 -7.15 -14.57 -4.83
C TYR A 226 -7.02 -14.02 -6.26
N ARG A 227 -5.86 -13.42 -6.54
CA ARG A 227 -5.44 -13.09 -7.90
C ARG A 227 -4.30 -14.01 -8.30
N LEU A 228 -4.33 -14.55 -9.52
CA LEU A 228 -3.27 -15.42 -10.05
C LEU A 228 -1.87 -14.82 -9.94
N SER A 229 -1.73 -13.49 -9.96
CA SER A 229 -0.45 -12.82 -9.80
C SER A 229 0.17 -12.91 -8.40
N GLU A 230 -0.60 -13.35 -7.42
CA GLU A 230 -0.25 -13.33 -5.99
C GLU A 230 0.10 -14.71 -5.45
N VAL A 231 -0.06 -15.78 -6.23
CA VAL A 231 0.14 -17.16 -5.76
C VAL A 231 1.12 -17.88 -6.67
N GLU A 232 2.12 -18.56 -6.09
CA GLU A 232 3.08 -19.36 -6.86
C GLU A 232 2.74 -20.86 -6.91
N LEU A 233 1.87 -21.36 -6.03
CA LEU A 233 1.59 -22.80 -5.89
C LEU A 233 0.10 -23.15 -6.09
N PRO A 234 -0.23 -24.26 -6.78
CA PRO A 234 -1.59 -24.78 -6.84
C PRO A 234 -1.98 -25.43 -5.50
N VAL A 235 -3.15 -25.07 -4.97
CA VAL A 235 -3.77 -25.75 -3.81
C VAL A 235 -4.11 -27.18 -4.22
N SER A 236 -3.18 -28.13 -4.05
CA SER A 236 -3.37 -29.46 -4.65
C SER A 236 -2.79 -30.66 -3.90
N GLU A 237 -2.29 -30.53 -2.68
CA GLU A 237 -2.03 -31.69 -1.82
C GLU A 237 -2.27 -31.29 -0.35
N ASP A 238 -2.27 -32.27 0.57
CA ASP A 238 -2.29 -32.00 2.00
C ASP A 238 -1.13 -31.08 2.36
N ASN A 239 -1.45 -29.85 2.73
CA ASN A 239 -0.50 -28.78 2.99
C ASN A 239 -0.61 -28.36 4.44
N ILE A 240 0.52 -28.43 5.15
CA ILE A 240 0.68 -27.96 6.52
C ILE A 240 1.66 -26.80 6.50
N PHE A 241 1.25 -25.68 7.08
CA PHE A 241 2.09 -24.52 7.31
C PHE A 241 1.96 -24.08 8.75
N TRP A 242 3.09 -23.77 9.37
CA TRP A 242 3.14 -23.11 10.66
C TRP A 242 4.25 -22.07 10.61
N CYS A 243 3.99 -20.89 11.17
CA CYS A 243 4.99 -19.84 11.28
C CYS A 243 4.91 -19.11 12.62
N GLU A 244 6.03 -18.52 13.02
CA GLU A 244 6.10 -17.68 14.21
C GLU A 244 5.23 -16.42 14.10
N SER A 245 4.88 -15.97 12.90
CA SER A 245 3.88 -14.91 12.71
C SER A 245 2.48 -15.27 13.19
N GLY A 246 2.24 -16.52 13.61
CA GLY A 246 1.06 -16.91 14.35
C GLY A 246 0.01 -17.63 13.53
N TYR A 247 0.33 -18.13 12.35
CA TYR A 247 -0.60 -18.98 11.60
C TYR A 247 -0.22 -20.44 11.73
N ALA A 248 -1.23 -21.29 11.95
CA ALA A 248 -1.15 -22.72 11.67
C ALA A 248 -2.25 -23.07 10.69
N VAL A 249 -1.89 -23.58 9.52
CA VAL A 249 -2.81 -23.90 8.43
C VAL A 249 -2.62 -25.34 8.03
N TYR A 250 -3.68 -26.12 8.11
CA TYR A 250 -3.83 -27.37 7.38
C TYR A 250 -4.89 -27.17 6.30
N LYS A 251 -4.62 -27.62 5.08
CA LYS A 251 -5.64 -27.64 4.03
C LYS A 251 -5.32 -28.65 2.93
N ASN A 252 -6.37 -29.06 2.23
CA ASN A 252 -6.29 -29.82 1.00
C ASN A 252 -7.18 -29.16 -0.08
N TYR A 253 -7.64 -29.94 -1.05
CA TYR A 253 -8.45 -29.46 -2.18
C TYR A 253 -9.79 -28.80 -1.78
N ASP A 254 -10.41 -29.24 -0.69
CA ASP A 254 -11.76 -28.80 -0.32
C ASP A 254 -11.98 -28.63 1.19
N SER A 255 -10.98 -28.94 2.00
CA SER A 255 -11.06 -28.93 3.45
C SER A 255 -9.90 -28.13 4.04
N TYR A 256 -10.15 -27.49 5.18
CA TYR A 256 -9.15 -26.66 5.85
C TYR A 256 -9.39 -26.59 7.36
N LEU A 257 -8.28 -26.39 8.09
CA LEU A 257 -8.25 -25.94 9.48
C LEU A 257 -7.18 -24.85 9.56
N CYS A 258 -7.60 -23.62 9.84
CA CYS A 258 -6.67 -22.51 10.05
C CYS A 258 -6.79 -22.05 11.49
N VAL A 259 -5.67 -21.74 12.13
CA VAL A 259 -5.58 -21.25 13.51
C VAL A 259 -4.72 -19.99 13.51
N THR A 260 -5.15 -18.99 14.28
CA THR A 260 -4.33 -17.82 14.60
C THR A 260 -3.90 -17.87 16.06
N ASN A 261 -2.59 -17.76 16.32
CA ASN A 261 -2.01 -17.81 17.65
C ASN A 261 -0.64 -17.13 17.68
N ASN A 262 -0.62 -15.80 17.61
CA ASN A 262 0.47 -14.99 18.15
C ASN A 262 0.02 -13.53 18.30
N TYR A 263 0.86 -12.72 18.92
CA TYR A 263 0.61 -11.30 19.10
C TYR A 263 1.93 -10.52 19.03
N HIS A 264 2.20 -9.92 17.87
CA HIS A 264 3.41 -9.12 17.62
C HIS A 264 3.15 -7.63 17.60
N SER A 265 1.89 -7.21 17.38
CA SER A 265 1.48 -5.81 17.40
C SER A 265 -0.04 -5.68 17.55
N LEU A 266 -0.52 -4.47 17.83
CA LEU A 266 -1.94 -4.09 17.80
C LEU A 266 -2.47 -3.83 16.39
N ALA A 267 -1.59 -3.68 15.39
CA ALA A 267 -2.00 -3.30 14.05
C ALA A 267 -2.76 -4.46 13.40
N HIS A 268 -4.03 -4.20 13.05
CA HIS A 268 -4.93 -5.12 12.33
C HIS A 268 -5.16 -6.48 13.02
N LYS A 269 -4.81 -6.60 14.30
CA LYS A 269 -4.94 -7.82 15.10
C LYS A 269 -6.16 -7.74 16.02
N HIS A 270 -6.96 -8.79 16.03
CA HIS A 270 -8.07 -8.94 16.98
C HIS A 270 -7.65 -9.70 18.25
N TRP A 271 -8.49 -9.71 19.28
CA TRP A 271 -8.23 -10.42 20.54
C TRP A 271 -8.69 -11.88 20.45
N ASP A 272 -8.14 -12.59 19.47
CA ASP A 272 -8.63 -13.86 18.95
C ASP A 272 -7.57 -14.97 19.02
N ASN A 273 -6.57 -14.87 19.91
CA ASN A 273 -5.54 -15.91 20.03
C ASN A 273 -6.17 -17.29 20.31
N LEU A 274 -5.69 -18.30 19.59
CA LEU A 274 -6.24 -19.66 19.54
C LEU A 274 -7.60 -19.79 18.83
N SER A 275 -8.10 -18.73 18.20
CA SER A 275 -9.25 -18.84 17.31
C SER A 275 -8.89 -19.63 16.07
N PHE A 276 -9.89 -20.30 15.53
CA PHE A 276 -9.73 -21.16 14.38
C PHE A 276 -10.97 -21.16 13.51
N ILE A 277 -10.75 -21.40 12.23
CA ILE A 277 -11.79 -21.65 11.24
C ILE A 277 -11.63 -23.05 10.69
N TYR A 278 -12.75 -23.67 10.32
CA TYR A 278 -12.79 -25.06 9.91
C TYR A 278 -13.80 -25.24 8.78
N GLY A 279 -13.38 -25.94 7.73
CA GLY A 279 -14.22 -26.32 6.61
C GLY A 279 -13.92 -27.72 6.13
N VAL A 280 -14.96 -28.42 5.66
CA VAL A 280 -14.87 -29.81 5.19
C VAL A 280 -15.68 -29.96 3.91
N ALA A 281 -15.10 -30.64 2.92
CA ALA A 281 -15.79 -30.97 1.66
C ALA A 281 -16.43 -29.75 0.97
N GLY A 282 -15.73 -28.61 0.98
CA GLY A 282 -16.16 -27.37 0.36
C GLY A 282 -17.18 -26.56 1.18
N HIS A 283 -17.44 -26.96 2.42
CA HIS A 283 -18.39 -26.28 3.31
C HIS A 283 -17.69 -25.68 4.52
N ASP A 284 -17.97 -24.41 4.79
CA ASP A 284 -17.56 -23.74 6.02
C ASP A 284 -18.38 -24.30 7.20
N ILE A 285 -17.69 -24.83 8.22
CA ILE A 285 -18.31 -25.37 9.45
C ILE A 285 -18.17 -24.38 10.60
N LEU A 286 -16.98 -23.80 10.75
CA LEU A 286 -16.68 -22.73 11.69
C LEU A 286 -16.00 -21.59 10.94
N VAL A 287 -16.55 -20.39 11.09
CA VAL A 287 -16.11 -19.17 10.40
C VAL A 287 -15.73 -18.11 11.42
N ASP A 288 -14.82 -17.25 11.01
CA ASP A 288 -14.50 -16.03 11.74
C ASP A 288 -15.66 -15.02 11.58
N PRO A 289 -16.06 -14.30 12.63
CA PRO A 289 -17.08 -13.25 12.51
C PRO A 289 -16.64 -12.07 11.64
N GLY A 290 -15.34 -11.86 11.43
CA GLY A 290 -14.78 -10.73 10.72
C GLY A 290 -14.71 -9.43 11.56
N GLY A 291 -14.15 -8.39 10.95
CA GLY A 291 -14.04 -7.03 11.50
C GLY A 291 -15.04 -6.04 10.92
#